data_AF-A0A4Y2JMM1-F1
#
_entry.id   AF-A0A4Y2JMM1-F1
#
_cell.length_a   1.000
_cell.length_b   1.000
_cell.length_c   1.000
_cell.angle_alpha   90.00
_cell.angle_beta   90.00
_cell.angle_gamma   90.00
#
_symmetry.space_group_name_H-M   'P 1'
#
loop_
_entity.id
_entity.type
_entity.pdbx_description
1 polymer ?
#
loop_
_entity_poly.entity_id
_entity_poly.type
_entity_poly.pdbx_seq_one_letter_code
_entity_poly.pdbx_strand_id
1 'polypeptide(L)'
;MSCLSIGRIKLSVLGLSAGHEWKSQRKLLNPCFRSDILKEHLQIINEQSQILVKRLEGETEKDFTKISKYLSACTFDIICEAIYGVNLGTQVSKTETASFIYSANRGFRLMTSRLLNVFLWPDFLFYFSKPGREMKKHSQVVRDFTTD
;
A
#
# COMPACT_ATOMS: atom_id res chain seq x y z
N MET A 1 5.46 -9.30 -17.49
CA MET A 1 4.75 -10.46 -16.89
C MET A 1 4.31 -10.03 -15.51
N SER A 2 3.17 -9.37 -15.45
CA SER A 2 2.73 -8.61 -14.28
C SER A 2 2.24 -9.56 -13.17
N CYS A 3 2.59 -9.31 -11.90
CA CYS A 3 2.01 -10.01 -10.73
C CYS A 3 0.47 -9.76 -10.57
N LEU A 4 -0.21 -9.26 -11.61
CA LEU A 4 -1.62 -8.84 -11.66
C LEU A 4 -2.64 -9.99 -11.65
N SER A 5 -2.26 -11.24 -11.94
CA SER A 5 -3.22 -12.37 -11.93
C SER A 5 -3.55 -12.92 -10.54
N ILE A 6 -3.24 -12.20 -9.46
CA ILE A 6 -3.60 -12.59 -8.09
C ILE A 6 -5.04 -12.11 -7.77
N GLY A 7 -5.97 -12.48 -8.65
CA GLY A 7 -7.40 -12.36 -8.39
C GLY A 7 -7.82 -13.45 -7.41
N ARG A 8 -8.28 -13.04 -6.22
CA ARG A 8 -8.88 -13.86 -5.13
C ARG A 8 -7.94 -14.30 -3.99
N ILE A 9 -7.07 -13.42 -3.52
CA ILE A 9 -6.67 -13.52 -2.11
C ILE A 9 -7.83 -12.96 -1.27
N LYS A 10 -8.50 -13.83 -0.49
CA LYS A 10 -9.27 -13.37 0.67
C LYS A 10 -8.35 -12.43 1.44
N LEU A 11 -8.80 -11.21 1.71
CA LEU A 11 -8.07 -10.19 2.46
C LEU A 11 -7.90 -10.59 3.96
N SER A 12 -7.66 -11.87 4.24
CA SER A 12 -7.09 -12.32 5.49
C SER A 12 -5.64 -11.83 5.51
N VAL A 13 -5.36 -10.92 6.44
CA VAL A 13 -4.00 -10.49 6.76
C VAL A 13 -3.12 -11.74 6.84
N LEU A 14 -2.06 -11.81 6.04
CA LEU A 14 -1.14 -12.97 5.99
C LEU A 14 -0.74 -13.45 7.39
N GLY A 15 -0.52 -12.51 8.32
CA GLY A 15 -0.16 -12.79 9.72
C GLY A 15 -1.28 -13.35 10.61
N LEU A 16 -2.54 -13.33 10.17
CA LEU A 16 -3.69 -13.87 10.91
C LEU A 16 -4.20 -15.21 10.35
N SER A 17 -3.65 -15.68 9.21
CA SER A 17 -4.08 -16.93 8.57
C SER A 17 -3.35 -18.14 9.15
N ALA A 18 -4.09 -19.22 9.42
CA ALA A 18 -3.52 -20.43 10.02
C ALA A 18 -2.90 -21.35 8.95
N GLY A 19 -1.71 -21.88 9.25
CA GLY A 19 -1.05 -23.05 8.63
C GLY A 19 -1.16 -23.18 7.11
N HIS A 20 -2.23 -23.82 6.64
CA HIS A 20 -2.45 -24.14 5.24
C HIS A 20 -2.69 -22.90 4.36
N GLU A 21 -3.50 -21.95 4.84
CA GLU A 21 -3.82 -20.72 4.11
C GLU A 21 -2.57 -19.83 3.98
N TRP A 22 -1.82 -19.68 5.07
CA TRP A 22 -0.56 -18.94 5.07
C TRP A 22 0.45 -19.53 4.08
N LYS A 23 0.60 -20.87 4.09
CA LYS A 23 1.53 -21.58 3.20
C LYS A 23 1.15 -21.39 1.73
N SER A 24 -0.15 -21.45 1.42
CA SER A 24 -0.67 -21.20 0.08
C SER A 24 -0.38 -19.76 -0.40
N GLN A 25 -0.70 -18.76 0.43
CA GLN A 25 -0.44 -17.35 0.13
C GLN A 25 1.06 -17.06 -0.05
N ARG A 26 1.92 -17.61 0.82
CA ARG A 26 3.39 -17.49 0.70
C ARG A 26 3.92 -18.12 -0.58
N LYS A 27 3.41 -19.29 -0.96
CA LYS A 27 3.81 -19.96 -2.22
C LYS A 27 3.51 -19.08 -3.44
N LEU A 28 2.40 -18.33 -3.40
CA LEU A 28 2.01 -17.42 -4.47
C LEU A 28 2.85 -16.14 -4.51
N LEU A 29 3.26 -15.60 -3.35
CA LEU A 29 4.00 -14.34 -3.26
C LEU A 29 5.52 -14.49 -3.45
N ASN A 30 6.10 -15.61 -3.02
CA ASN A 30 7.55 -15.82 -3.07
C ASN A 30 8.19 -15.58 -4.47
N PRO A 31 7.54 -15.92 -5.60
CA PRO A 31 8.06 -15.58 -6.93
C PRO A 31 8.32 -14.09 -7.12
N CYS A 32 7.45 -13.18 -6.65
CA CYS A 32 7.60 -11.72 -6.81
C CYS A 32 8.79 -11.15 -5.99
N PHE A 33 9.43 -11.94 -5.11
CA PHE A 33 10.61 -11.55 -4.31
C PHE A 33 11.89 -12.30 -4.71
N ARG A 34 11.90 -12.97 -5.86
CA ARG A 34 13.14 -13.54 -6.41
C ARG A 34 14.10 -12.42 -6.83
N SER A 35 15.40 -12.64 -6.68
CA SER A 35 16.46 -11.67 -7.01
C SER A 35 16.33 -11.07 -8.41
N ASP A 36 15.89 -11.86 -9.39
CA ASP A 36 15.79 -11.42 -10.78
C ASP A 36 14.69 -10.37 -10.97
N ILE A 37 13.54 -10.55 -10.31
CA ILE A 37 12.43 -9.59 -10.32
C ILE A 37 12.78 -8.36 -9.47
N LEU A 38 13.50 -8.56 -8.36
CA LEU A 38 13.93 -7.43 -7.53
C LEU A 38 14.86 -6.47 -8.29
N LYS A 39 15.66 -6.96 -9.24
CA LYS A 39 16.48 -6.11 -10.12
C LYS A 39 15.62 -5.21 -11.00
N GLU A 40 14.46 -5.68 -11.46
CA GLU A 40 13.51 -4.87 -12.23
C GLU A 40 12.96 -3.73 -11.36
N HIS A 41 12.70 -3.98 -10.07
CA HIS A 41 12.25 -2.95 -9.13
C HIS A 41 13.34 -1.92 -8.77
N LEU A 42 14.62 -2.22 -8.96
CA LEU A 42 15.71 -1.26 -8.68
C LEU A 42 15.62 -0.02 -9.55
N GLN A 43 15.14 -0.16 -10.80
CA GLN A 43 14.94 0.99 -11.69
C GLN A 43 13.90 1.95 -11.08
N ILE A 44 12.75 1.42 -10.65
CA ILE A 44 11.68 2.20 -9.99
C ILE A 44 12.20 2.89 -8.73
N ILE A 45 12.95 2.16 -7.89
CA ILE A 45 13.54 2.72 -6.66
C ILE A 45 14.48 3.88 -7.00
N ASN A 46 15.33 3.73 -8.02
CA ASN A 46 16.27 4.75 -8.41
C ASN A 46 15.54 6.00 -8.93
N GLU A 47 14.56 5.85 -9.81
CA GLU A 47 13.76 6.95 -10.36
C GLU A 47 13.06 7.75 -9.25
N GLN A 48 12.36 7.05 -8.33
CA GLN A 48 11.68 7.70 -7.21
C GLN A 48 12.65 8.33 -6.20
N SER A 49 13.84 7.74 -6.02
CA SER A 49 14.90 8.30 -5.17
C SER A 49 15.47 9.61 -5.73
N GLN A 50 15.64 9.72 -7.06
CA GLN A 50 16.07 10.97 -7.69
C GLN A 50 15.04 12.09 -7.49
N ILE A 51 13.75 11.78 -7.56
CA ILE A 51 12.67 12.76 -7.28
C ILE A 51 12.72 13.19 -5.80
N LEU A 52 12.96 12.26 -4.89
CA LEU A 52 13.11 12.55 -3.47
C LEU A 52 14.28 13.49 -3.20
N VAL A 53 15.44 13.25 -3.80
CA VAL A 53 16.63 14.12 -3.65
C VAL A 53 16.32 15.55 -4.11
N LYS A 54 15.73 15.71 -5.31
CA LYS A 54 15.33 17.03 -5.82
C LYS A 54 14.36 17.78 -4.90
N ARG A 55 13.48 17.07 -4.19
CA ARG A 55 12.60 17.68 -3.20
C ARG A 55 13.32 18.11 -1.94
N LEU A 56 14.26 17.30 -1.47
CA LEU A 56 15.02 17.60 -0.27
C LEU A 56 16.00 18.75 -0.52
N GLU A 57 16.55 18.88 -1.73
CA GLU A 57 17.35 20.03 -2.15
C GLU A 57 16.59 21.35 -1.96
N GLY A 58 15.31 21.42 -2.34
CA GLY A 58 14.47 22.61 -2.13
C GLY A 58 14.09 22.89 -0.67
N GLU A 59 14.36 21.97 0.25
CA GLU A 59 14.10 22.14 1.69
C GLU A 59 15.39 22.45 2.48
N THR A 60 16.54 22.56 1.81
CA THR A 60 17.84 22.89 2.42
C THR A 60 17.91 24.33 2.94
N GLU A 61 17.04 25.22 2.44
CA GLU A 61 16.93 26.61 2.88
C GLU A 61 16.16 26.77 4.20
N LYS A 62 15.57 25.69 4.74
CA LYS A 62 14.77 25.72 5.97
C LYS A 62 15.59 25.23 7.16
N ASP A 63 15.41 25.89 8.31
CA ASP A 63 16.07 25.50 9.58
C ASP A 63 15.67 24.10 10.08
N PHE A 64 14.43 23.66 9.78
CA PHE A 64 13.94 22.36 10.17
C PHE A 64 13.01 21.75 9.14
N THR A 65 13.33 20.53 8.71
CA THR A 65 12.54 19.78 7.74
C THR A 65 12.19 18.41 8.29
N LYS A 66 10.89 18.10 8.33
CA LYS A 66 10.40 16.78 8.76
C LYS A 66 10.55 15.76 7.62
N ILE A 67 11.71 15.12 7.55
CA ILE A 67 12.09 14.15 6.51
C ILE A 67 11.11 12.97 6.40
N SER A 68 10.51 12.55 7.53
CA SER A 68 9.60 11.39 7.54
C SER A 68 8.40 11.53 6.60
N LYS A 69 7.94 12.76 6.33
CA LYS A 69 6.87 13.02 5.35
C LYS A 69 7.32 12.71 3.92
N TYR A 70 8.54 13.12 3.57
CA TYR A 70 9.12 12.90 2.25
C TYR A 70 9.45 11.43 2.00
N LEU A 71 10.03 10.77 3.01
CA LEU A 71 10.30 9.34 2.96
C LEU A 71 9.00 8.52 2.87
N SER A 72 7.98 8.86 3.65
CA SER A 72 6.70 8.12 3.60
C SER A 72 6.04 8.23 2.22
N ALA A 73 6.08 9.40 1.58
CA ALA A 73 5.55 9.59 0.24
C ALA A 73 6.36 8.83 -0.82
N CYS A 74 7.70 8.93 -0.78
CA CYS A 74 8.58 8.20 -1.69
C CYS A 74 8.40 6.67 -1.59
N THR A 75 8.37 6.14 -0.37
CA THR A 75 8.13 4.71 -0.14
C THR A 75 6.77 4.28 -0.66
N PHE A 76 5.73 5.11 -0.51
CA PHE A 76 4.40 4.80 -1.03
C PHE A 76 4.39 4.75 -2.56
N ASP A 77 5.07 5.68 -3.23
CA ASP A 77 5.21 5.68 -4.70
C ASP A 77 5.97 4.44 -5.20
N ILE A 78 7.12 4.11 -4.57
CA ILE A 78 7.90 2.92 -4.93
C ILE A 78 7.05 1.65 -4.81
N ILE A 79 6.33 1.48 -3.70
CA ILE A 79 5.49 0.30 -3.47
C ILE A 79 4.35 0.25 -4.49
N CYS A 80 3.69 1.38 -4.75
CA CYS A 80 2.55 1.40 -5.68
C CYS A 80 3.00 1.15 -7.12
N GLU A 81 4.13 1.69 -7.53
CA GLU A 81 4.69 1.47 -8.87
C GLU A 81 5.22 0.05 -9.02
N ALA A 82 5.88 -0.52 -8.00
CA ALA A 82 6.35 -1.90 -8.04
C ALA A 82 5.21 -2.94 -8.01
N ILE A 83 4.11 -2.67 -7.30
CA ILE A 83 2.99 -3.62 -7.16
C ILE A 83 1.94 -3.45 -8.25
N TYR A 84 1.51 -2.20 -8.50
CA TYR A 84 0.42 -1.90 -9.43
C TYR A 84 0.91 -1.48 -10.82
N GLY A 85 2.21 -1.21 -11.00
CA GLY A 85 2.75 -0.76 -12.28
C GLY A 85 2.32 0.66 -12.68
N VAL A 86 1.72 1.41 -11.75
CA VAL A 86 1.23 2.78 -11.99
C VAL A 86 2.09 3.77 -11.25
N ASN A 87 2.66 4.72 -11.99
CA ASN A 87 3.34 5.87 -11.40
C ASN A 87 2.27 6.85 -10.88
N LEU A 88 2.01 6.82 -9.57
CA LEU A 88 0.99 7.67 -8.95
C LEU A 88 1.42 9.14 -8.86
N GLY A 89 2.71 9.44 -9.06
CA GLY A 89 3.27 10.77 -8.96
C GLY A 89 2.95 11.49 -7.65
N THR A 90 2.70 10.77 -6.53
CA THR A 90 2.17 11.37 -5.28
C THR A 90 3.17 12.33 -4.64
N GLN A 91 4.43 12.09 -4.95
CA GLN A 91 5.50 13.02 -4.78
C GLN A 91 5.17 14.39 -5.46
N VAL A 92 4.92 14.44 -6.77
CA VAL A 92 4.92 15.68 -7.59
C VAL A 92 3.52 16.31 -7.72
N SER A 93 2.48 15.51 -7.92
CA SER A 93 1.11 15.96 -8.15
C SER A 93 0.16 15.33 -7.12
N LYS A 94 -0.67 16.17 -6.49
CA LYS A 94 -1.59 15.75 -5.44
C LYS A 94 -3.01 15.47 -5.95
N THR A 95 -3.36 15.80 -7.19
CA THR A 95 -4.79 16.00 -7.52
C THR A 95 -5.52 14.75 -7.98
N GLU A 96 -4.93 13.89 -8.80
CA GLU A 96 -5.64 12.72 -9.36
C GLU A 96 -5.57 11.50 -8.43
N THR A 97 -4.44 11.30 -7.74
CA THR A 97 -4.20 10.11 -6.91
C THR A 97 -4.47 10.32 -5.41
N ALA A 98 -4.79 11.55 -4.97
CA ALA A 98 -5.10 11.83 -3.56
C ALA A 98 -6.25 11.01 -3.00
N SER A 99 -7.30 10.74 -3.80
CA SER A 99 -8.43 9.92 -3.35
C SER A 99 -8.02 8.49 -3.02
N PHE A 100 -7.13 7.91 -3.83
CA PHE A 100 -6.55 6.60 -3.61
C PHE A 100 -5.65 6.57 -2.37
N ILE A 101 -4.71 7.52 -2.25
CA ILE A 101 -3.80 7.63 -1.10
C ILE A 101 -4.59 7.82 0.20
N TYR A 102 -5.63 8.68 0.17
CA TYR A 102 -6.51 8.93 1.31
C TYR A 102 -7.24 7.64 1.70
N SER A 103 -7.83 6.95 0.73
CA SER A 103 -8.56 5.70 0.97
C SER A 103 -7.65 4.59 1.50
N ALA A 104 -6.44 4.46 0.97
CA ALA A 104 -5.45 3.50 1.43
C ALA A 104 -5.00 3.79 2.88
N ASN A 105 -4.64 5.04 3.18
CA ASN A 105 -4.26 5.45 4.54
C ASN A 105 -5.41 5.28 5.53
N ARG A 106 -6.64 5.62 5.13
CA ARG A 106 -7.82 5.45 5.97
C ARG A 106 -8.11 3.98 6.23
N GLY A 107 -8.03 3.13 5.20
CA GLY A 107 -8.14 1.68 5.33
C GLY A 107 -7.10 1.10 6.28
N PHE A 108 -5.83 1.52 6.16
CA PHE A 108 -4.76 1.08 7.05
C PHE A 108 -5.03 1.45 8.52
N ARG A 109 -5.46 2.69 8.79
CA ARG A 109 -5.82 3.12 10.16
C ARG A 109 -6.98 2.32 10.75
N LEU A 110 -8.01 2.05 9.95
CA LEU A 110 -9.15 1.23 10.39
C LEU A 110 -8.72 -0.21 10.69
N MET A 111 -7.83 -0.77 9.87
CA MET A 111 -7.25 -2.08 10.10
C MET A 111 -6.41 -2.13 11.39
N THR A 112 -5.53 -1.15 11.62
CA THR A 112 -4.77 -1.05 12.88
C THR A 112 -5.70 -0.94 14.09
N SER A 113 -6.78 -0.15 13.98
CA SER A 113 -7.78 -0.04 15.04
C SER A 113 -8.51 -1.36 15.30
N ARG A 114 -8.77 -2.17 14.26
CA ARG A 114 -9.34 -3.51 14.41
C ARG A 114 -8.37 -4.47 15.10
N LEU A 115 -7.08 -4.41 14.75
CA LEU A 115 -6.05 -5.25 15.37
C LEU A 115 -5.93 -4.99 16.88
N LEU A 116 -6.00 -3.72 17.30
CA LEU A 116 -5.89 -3.32 18.70
C LEU A 116 -7.18 -3.50 19.50
N ASN A 117 -8.33 -3.67 18.85
CA ASN A 117 -9.62 -3.81 19.52
C ASN A 117 -10.18 -5.23 19.38
N VAL A 118 -9.95 -6.03 20.42
CA VAL A 118 -10.35 -7.45 20.48
C VAL A 118 -11.86 -7.65 20.27
N PHE A 119 -12.70 -6.69 20.67
CA PHE A 119 -14.15 -6.76 20.46
C PHE A 119 -14.56 -6.66 18.97
N LEU A 120 -13.70 -6.10 18.12
CA LEU A 120 -13.92 -5.96 16.68
C LEU A 120 -13.25 -7.08 15.87
N TRP A 121 -12.72 -8.11 16.52
CA TRP A 121 -12.16 -9.27 15.82
C TRP A 121 -13.22 -10.12 15.12
N PRO A 122 -14.39 -10.42 15.73
CA PRO A 122 -15.43 -11.18 15.05
C PRO A 122 -15.92 -10.44 13.80
N ASP A 123 -15.85 -11.12 12.66
CA ASP A 123 -16.19 -10.54 11.36
C ASP A 123 -17.60 -9.95 11.34
N PHE A 124 -18.58 -10.65 11.93
CA PHE A 124 -19.96 -10.17 12.03
C PHE A 124 -20.03 -8.80 12.72
N LEU A 125 -19.52 -8.68 13.95
CA LEU A 125 -19.56 -7.43 14.71
C LEU A 125 -18.85 -6.29 13.96
N PHE A 126 -17.75 -6.61 13.29
CA PHE A 126 -17.02 -5.64 12.49
C PHE A 126 -17.84 -5.15 11.29
N TYR A 127 -18.48 -6.03 10.51
CA TYR A 127 -19.29 -5.63 9.36
C TYR A 127 -20.52 -4.80 9.73
N PHE A 128 -21.11 -5.02 10.91
CA PHE A 128 -22.21 -4.20 11.42
C PHE A 128 -21.75 -2.87 12.04
N SER A 129 -20.48 -2.75 12.39
CA SER A 129 -19.90 -1.53 12.95
C SER A 129 -19.72 -0.41 11.92
N LYS A 130 -19.66 0.85 12.38
CA LYS A 130 -19.32 2.01 11.54
C LYS A 130 -17.94 1.84 10.85
N PRO A 131 -16.87 1.40 11.54
CA PRO A 131 -15.57 1.12 10.93
C PRO A 131 -15.61 0.09 9.79
N GLY A 132 -16.41 -0.98 9.92
CA GLY A 132 -16.49 -2.01 8.88
C GLY A 132 -17.14 -1.51 7.59
N ARG A 133 -18.19 -0.68 7.71
CA ARG A 133 -18.81 -0.03 6.53
C ARG A 133 -17.85 0.93 5.85
N GLU A 134 -17.08 1.69 6.62
CA GLU A 134 -16.09 2.62 6.10
C GLU A 134 -14.93 1.89 5.40
N MET A 135 -14.44 0.79 6.00
CA MET A 135 -13.41 -0.05 5.39
C MET A 135 -13.90 -0.67 4.07
N LYS A 136 -15.17 -1.08 3.99
CA LYS A 136 -15.77 -1.59 2.73
C LYS A 136 -15.78 -0.53 1.63
N LYS A 137 -16.10 0.73 1.95
CA LYS A 137 -16.08 1.85 0.99
C LYS A 137 -14.67 2.10 0.44
N HIS A 138 -13.67 2.23 1.33
CA HIS A 138 -12.29 2.45 0.88
C HIS A 138 -11.70 1.25 0.15
N SER A 139 -12.07 0.03 0.54
CA SER A 139 -11.68 -1.18 -0.18
C SER A 139 -12.25 -1.24 -1.60
N GLN A 140 -13.39 -0.61 -1.87
CA GLN A 140 -13.95 -0.53 -3.22
C GLN A 140 -13.09 0.39 -4.09
N VAL A 141 -12.75 1.59 -3.60
CA VAL A 141 -11.88 2.54 -4.30
C VAL A 141 -10.54 1.93 -4.70
N VAL A 142 -9.92 1.16 -3.80
CA VAL A 142 -8.64 0.47 -4.09
C VAL A 142 -8.83 -0.63 -5.13
N ARG A 143 -9.96 -1.35 -5.10
CA ARG A 143 -10.26 -2.41 -6.06
C ARG A 143 -10.51 -1.85 -7.45
N ASP A 144 -11.27 -0.75 -7.54
CA ASP A 144 -11.55 -0.06 -8.80
C ASP A 144 -10.22 0.38 -9.45
N PHE A 145 -9.31 0.94 -8.65
CA PHE A 145 -7.97 1.34 -9.12
C PHE A 145 -7.08 0.17 -9.62
N THR A 146 -7.34 -1.07 -9.20
CA THR A 146 -6.53 -2.25 -9.59
C THR A 146 -7.14 -3.02 -10.76
N THR A 147 -8.38 -2.69 -11.16
CA THR A 147 -9.13 -3.43 -12.19
C THR A 147 -9.10 -2.73 -13.56
N ASP A 148 -8.71 -1.46 -13.61
CA ASP A 148 -8.36 -0.72 -14.84
C ASP A 148 -6.91 -1.02 -15.28
#